data_AF-A0A9P6PBA3-F1
#
_entry.id   AF-A0A9P6PBA3-F1
#
_cell.length_a   1.000
_cell.length_b   1.000
_cell.length_c   1.000
_cell.angle_alpha   90.00
_cell.angle_beta   90.00
_cell.angle_gamma   90.00
#
_symmetry.space_group_name_H-M   'P 1'
#
loop_
_entity.id
_entity.type
_entity.pdbx_description
1 polymer ?
#
loop_
_entity_poly.entity_id
_entity_poly.type
_entity_poly.pdbx_seq_one_letter_code
_entity_poly.pdbx_strand_id
1 'polypeptide(L)'
;MDFSRFNQAEQAQIAAMIEHKQMKDFLRLYSSLVQRCFDDCANDFTTKSLTGKEEGCVNKCADKFLKHSERVGARFAELSQTMTPPGSQ
;
A
#
# COMPACT_ATOMS: atom_id res chain seq x y z
N MET A 1 14.68 11.37 -1.43
CA MET A 1 14.65 11.81 -2.84
C MET A 1 15.21 13.21 -2.86
N ASP A 2 16.32 13.45 -3.57
CA ASP A 2 16.96 14.78 -3.62
C ASP A 2 16.46 15.54 -4.86
N PHE A 3 15.66 16.59 -4.64
CA PHE A 3 15.08 17.43 -5.70
C PHE A 3 15.88 18.71 -5.97
N SER A 4 17.00 18.90 -5.28
CA SER A 4 17.82 20.12 -5.32
C SER A 4 18.52 20.30 -6.68
N ARG A 5 18.49 19.28 -7.55
CA ARG A 5 19.12 19.27 -8.88
C ARG A 5 18.21 19.83 -9.98
N PHE A 6 16.94 20.11 -9.69
CA PHE A 6 15.94 20.57 -10.66
C PHE A 6 15.60 22.05 -10.49
N ASN A 7 15.16 22.71 -11.55
CA ASN A 7 14.68 24.09 -11.50
C ASN A 7 13.30 24.19 -10.78
N GLN A 8 12.87 25.40 -10.43
CA GLN A 8 11.65 25.61 -9.64
C GLN A 8 10.37 25.11 -10.34
N ALA A 9 10.27 25.25 -11.66
CA ALA A 9 9.12 24.76 -12.42
C ALA A 9 9.09 23.23 -12.48
N GLU A 10 10.25 22.58 -12.61
CA GLU A 10 10.40 21.12 -12.57
C GLU A 10 10.08 20.56 -11.19
N GLN A 11 10.50 21.21 -10.11
CA GLN A 11 10.15 20.80 -8.75
C GLN A 11 8.64 20.78 -8.52
N ALA A 12 7.91 21.80 -9.00
CA ALA A 12 6.46 21.86 -8.90
C ALA A 12 5.78 20.73 -9.70
N GLN A 13 6.26 20.44 -10.91
CA GLN A 13 5.75 19.33 -11.72
C GLN A 13 6.02 17.97 -11.06
N ILE A 14 7.22 17.76 -10.52
CA ILE A 14 7.59 16.52 -9.83
C ILE A 14 6.73 16.32 -8.58
N ALA A 15 6.50 17.37 -7.80
CA ALA A 15 5.63 17.30 -6.62
C ALA A 15 4.20 16.86 -6.98
N ALA A 16 3.61 17.45 -8.03
CA ALA A 16 2.29 17.07 -8.52
C ALA A 16 2.24 15.61 -9.00
N MET A 17 3.29 15.14 -9.70
CA MET A 17 3.38 13.73 -10.10
C MET A 17 3.48 12.79 -8.89
N ILE A 18 4.21 13.17 -7.84
CA ILE A 18 4.34 12.38 -6.61
C ILE A 18 2.99 12.26 -5.91
N GLU A 19 2.25 13.37 -5.76
CA GLU A 19 0.92 13.37 -5.15
C GLU A 19 -0.04 12.45 -5.92
N HIS A 20 -0.08 12.58 -7.25
CA HIS A 20 -0.90 11.73 -8.10
C HIS A 20 -0.51 10.24 -7.98
N LYS A 21 0.80 9.97 -7.88
CA LYS A 21 1.29 8.61 -7.64
C LYS A 21 0.84 8.06 -6.28
N GLN A 22 0.91 8.88 -5.22
CA GLN A 22 0.45 8.45 -3.89
C GLN A 22 -1.03 8.06 -3.89
N MET A 23 -1.89 8.85 -4.54
CA MET A 23 -3.30 8.49 -4.71
C MET A 23 -3.47 7.15 -5.44
N LYS A 24 -2.76 6.96 -6.54
CA LYS A 24 -2.84 5.72 -7.34
C LYS A 24 -2.39 4.50 -6.54
N ASP A 25 -1.31 4.63 -5.78
CA ASP A 25 -0.79 3.54 -4.97
C ASP A 25 -1.71 3.24 -3.77
N PHE A 26 -2.38 4.26 -3.20
CA PHE A 26 -3.43 4.06 -2.20
C PHE A 26 -4.62 3.27 -2.76
N LEU A 27 -5.12 3.61 -3.96
CA LEU A 27 -6.23 2.87 -4.57
C LEU A 27 -5.85 1.41 -4.86
N ARG A 28 -4.62 1.15 -5.27
CA ARG A 28 -4.11 -0.23 -5.45
C ARG A 28 -4.06 -0.99 -4.14
N LEU A 29 -3.61 -0.36 -3.06
CA LEU A 29 -3.61 -0.95 -1.72
C LEU A 29 -5.05 -1.31 -1.31
N TYR A 30 -5.99 -0.38 -1.50
CA TYR A 30 -7.40 -0.60 -1.20
C TYR A 30 -7.99 -1.78 -1.99
N SER A 31 -7.83 -1.81 -3.31
CA SER A 31 -8.32 -2.92 -4.13
C SER A 31 -7.70 -4.26 -3.74
N SER A 32 -6.40 -4.28 -3.43
CA SER A 32 -5.70 -5.49 -2.99
C SER A 32 -6.23 -5.99 -1.64
N LEU A 33 -6.48 -5.07 -0.71
CA LEU A 33 -7.05 -5.38 0.59
C LEU A 33 -8.46 -5.98 0.44
N VAL A 34 -9.32 -5.34 -0.35
CA VAL A 34 -10.69 -5.79 -0.59
C VAL A 34 -10.70 -7.19 -1.19
N GLN A 35 -9.92 -7.42 -2.26
CA GLN A 35 -9.82 -8.73 -2.89
C GLN A 35 -9.32 -9.80 -1.91
N ARG A 36 -8.25 -9.49 -1.16
CA ARG A 36 -7.67 -10.43 -0.20
C ARG A 36 -8.66 -10.85 0.88
N CYS A 37 -9.35 -9.88 1.50
CA CYS A 37 -10.29 -10.20 2.57
C CYS A 37 -11.56 -10.86 2.04
N PHE A 38 -11.97 -10.59 0.80
CA PHE A 38 -13.03 -11.35 0.16
C PHE A 38 -12.62 -12.82 -0.01
N ASP A 39 -11.47 -13.08 -0.65
CA ASP A 39 -10.97 -14.44 -0.91
C ASP A 39 -10.74 -15.26 0.38
N ASP A 40 -10.26 -14.62 1.45
CA ASP A 40 -9.94 -15.30 2.71
C ASP A 40 -11.17 -15.47 3.64
N CYS A 41 -12.15 -14.55 3.59
CA CYS A 41 -13.23 -14.50 4.59
C CYS A 41 -14.63 -14.78 4.05
N ALA A 42 -14.96 -14.45 2.80
CA ALA A 42 -16.29 -14.68 2.23
C ALA A 42 -16.36 -16.11 1.69
N ASN A 43 -16.86 -17.02 2.52
CA ASN A 43 -16.84 -18.46 2.23
C ASN A 43 -18.22 -19.13 2.32
N ASP A 44 -19.25 -18.40 2.79
CA ASP A 44 -20.63 -18.85 2.78
C ASP A 44 -21.44 -18.06 1.76
N PHE A 45 -21.86 -18.75 0.69
CA PHE A 45 -22.64 -18.16 -0.40
C PHE A 45 -24.13 -18.51 -0.34
N THR A 46 -24.64 -18.94 0.83
CA THR A 46 -26.06 -19.24 1.01
C THR A 46 -26.93 -18.00 1.21
N THR A 47 -26.32 -16.84 1.51
CA THR A 47 -27.03 -15.56 1.66
C THR A 47 -26.33 -14.44 0.92
N LYS A 48 -27.05 -13.33 0.68
CA LYS A 48 -26.52 -12.12 0.04
C LYS A 48 -25.81 -11.16 1.00
N SER A 49 -25.74 -11.49 2.29
CA SER A 49 -25.18 -10.63 3.34
C SER A 49 -24.09 -11.38 4.07
N LEU A 50 -23.10 -10.66 4.61
CA LEU A 50 -22.08 -11.28 5.42
C LEU A 50 -22.69 -11.85 6.70
N THR A 51 -22.29 -13.05 7.06
CA THR A 51 -22.61 -13.59 8.38
C THR A 51 -21.76 -12.90 9.45
N GLY A 52 -22.18 -12.93 10.72
CA GLY A 52 -21.38 -12.34 11.81
C GLY A 52 -19.98 -12.94 11.95
N LYS A 53 -19.77 -14.19 11.51
CA LYS A 53 -18.42 -14.80 11.46
C LYS A 53 -17.56 -14.17 10.37
N GLU A 54 -18.11 -13.96 9.17
CA GLU A 54 -17.42 -13.35 8.05
C GLU A 54 -17.11 -11.87 8.33
N GLU A 55 -18.04 -11.11 8.91
CA GLU A 55 -17.80 -9.73 9.36
C GLU A 55 -16.63 -9.66 10.36
N GLY A 56 -16.61 -10.57 11.35
CA GLY A 56 -15.51 -10.68 12.29
C GLY A 56 -14.17 -11.04 11.62
N CYS A 57 -14.20 -11.86 10.57
CA CYS A 57 -13.02 -12.20 9.78
C CYS A 57 -12.51 -11.00 8.98
N VAL A 58 -13.38 -10.31 8.24
CA VAL A 58 -13.03 -9.15 7.39
C VAL A 58 -12.37 -8.05 8.23
N ASN A 59 -12.93 -7.74 9.41
CA ASN A 59 -12.34 -6.75 10.32
C ASN A 59 -10.91 -7.13 10.76
N LYS A 60 -10.69 -8.40 11.13
CA LYS A 60 -9.35 -8.90 11.49
C LYS A 60 -8.40 -8.91 10.29
N CYS A 61 -8.91 -9.27 9.12
CA CYS A 61 -8.14 -9.27 7.87
C CYS A 61 -7.65 -7.86 7.54
N ALA A 62 -8.52 -6.85 7.59
CA ALA A 62 -8.17 -5.47 7.33
C ALA A 62 -7.11 -4.94 8.30
N ASP A 63 -7.33 -5.10 9.61
CA ASP A 63 -6.37 -4.68 10.63
C ASP A 63 -5.00 -5.35 10.44
N LYS A 64 -5.00 -6.67 10.23
CA LYS A 64 -3.77 -7.44 10.03
C LYS A 64 -3.04 -7.02 8.75
N PHE A 65 -3.75 -6.83 7.65
CA PHE A 65 -3.15 -6.48 6.37
C PHE A 65 -2.53 -5.08 6.38
N LEU A 66 -3.20 -4.10 6.99
CA LEU A 66 -2.67 -2.73 7.11
C LEU A 66 -1.42 -2.70 8.00
N LYS A 67 -1.47 -3.32 9.19
CA LYS A 67 -0.31 -3.45 10.08
C LYS A 67 0.85 -4.19 9.42
N HIS A 68 0.54 -5.23 8.64
CA HIS A 68 1.53 -5.96 7.87
C HIS A 68 2.17 -5.07 6.80
N SER A 69 1.37 -4.36 6.02
CA SER A 69 1.83 -3.46 4.96
C SER A 69 2.73 -2.35 5.50
N GLU A 70 2.36 -1.75 6.63
CA GLU A 70 3.18 -0.75 7.33
C GLU A 70 4.53 -1.33 7.75
N ARG A 71 4.52 -2.50 8.41
CA ARG A 71 5.75 -3.15 8.88
C ARG A 71 6.68 -3.55 7.74
N VAL A 72 6.12 -4.08 6.65
CA VAL A 72 6.90 -4.42 5.45
C VAL A 72 7.46 -3.13 4.83
N GLY A 73 6.67 -2.07 4.72
CA GLY A 73 7.10 -0.77 4.23
C GLY A 73 8.28 -0.20 5.02
N ALA A 74 8.22 -0.25 6.35
CA ALA A 74 9.32 0.20 7.21
C ALA A 74 10.62 -0.58 6.96
N ARG A 75 10.54 -1.93 6.91
CA ARG A 75 11.71 -2.77 6.63
C ARG A 75 12.25 -2.59 5.21
N PHE A 76 11.37 -2.40 4.24
CA PHE A 76 11.78 -2.09 2.88
C PHE A 76 12.53 -0.76 2.80
N ALA A 77 12.06 0.28 3.51
CA ALA A 77 12.74 1.58 3.56
C ALA A 77 14.15 1.43 4.17
N GLU A 78 14.29 0.74 5.30
CA GLU A 78 15.59 0.44 5.93
C GLU A 78 16.55 -0.28 4.96
N LEU A 79 16.06 -1.31 4.28
CA LEU A 79 16.88 -2.12 3.35
C LEU A 79 17.24 -1.34 2.07
N SER A 80 16.34 -0.50 1.56
CA SER A 80 16.60 0.30 0.36
C SER A 80 17.72 1.34 0.56
N GLN A 81 17.94 1.78 1.81
CA GLN A 81 19.04 2.66 2.17
C GLN A 81 20.38 1.92 2.24
N THR A 82 20.36 0.64 2.61
CA THR A 82 21.57 -0.20 2.71
C THR A 82 21.94 -0.89 1.39
N MET A 83 20.96 -1.18 0.54
CA MET A 83 21.16 -1.67 -0.83
C MET A 83 21.38 -0.49 -1.78
N THR A 84 22.52 0.21 -1.63
CA THR A 84 23.01 1.09 -2.70
C THR A 84 23.48 0.20 -3.87
N PRO A 85 23.02 0.41 -5.11
CA PRO A 85 23.53 -0.36 -6.25
C PRO A 85 25.05 -0.19 -6.37
N PRO A 86 25.81 -1.25 -6.71
CA PRO A 86 27.23 -1.11 -7.01
C PRO A 86 27.38 -0.25 -8.28
N GLY A 87 27.62 1.05 -8.10
CA GLY A 87 27.75 2.02 -9.21
C GLY A 87 27.50 3.49 -8.86
N SER A 88 27.53 3.88 -7.59
CA SER A 88 27.32 5.29 -7.15
C SER A 88 28.45 5.82 -6.26
N GLN A 89 29.69 5.40 -6.53
CA GLN A 89 30.89 6.16 -6.18
C GLN A 89 31.42 6.85 -7.44
#